data_AF-A0AAD8ERX8-F1
#
_entry.id   AF-A0AAD8ERX8-F1
#
_cell.length_a   1.000
_cell.length_b   1.000
_cell.length_c   1.000
_cell.angle_alpha   90.00
_cell.angle_beta   90.00
_cell.angle_gamma   90.00
#
_symmetry.space_group_name_H-M   'P 1'
#
loop_
_entity.id
_entity.type
_entity.pdbx_description
1 polymer ?
#
loop_
_entity_poly.entity_id
_entity_poly.type
_entity_poly.pdbx_seq_one_letter_code
_entity_poly.pdbx_strand_id
1 'polypeptide(L)' 'MVLQNSGKYRPERKDGAKGAGGSREETSEIRLRESLENDAIDSKYGFERVADHLERTGFLINMHT' A
#
# COMPACT_ATOMS: atom_id res chain seq x y z
N MET A 1 4.73 6.49 -19.83
CA MET A 1 6.00 5.73 -19.68
C MET A 1 5.63 4.28 -19.41
N VAL A 2 6.12 3.34 -20.23
CA VAL A 2 5.80 1.91 -20.09
C VAL A 2 6.73 1.30 -19.05
N LEU A 3 6.18 0.90 -17.90
CA LEU A 3 6.93 0.31 -16.80
C LEU A 3 7.26 -1.15 -17.16
N GLN A 4 8.52 -1.41 -17.54
CA GLN A 4 8.99 -2.77 -17.78
C GLN A 4 9.39 -3.43 -16.46
N ASN A 5 8.64 -4.47 -16.07
CA ASN A 5 8.98 -5.32 -14.94
C ASN A 5 10.16 -6.25 -15.34
N SER A 6 11.36 -5.93 -14.84
CA SER A 6 12.59 -6.69 -15.14
C SER A 6 12.89 -7.79 -14.11
N GLY A 7 12.01 -8.02 -13.14
CA GLY A 7 12.17 -9.06 -12.11
C GLY A 7 13.41 -8.93 -11.20
N LYS A 8 14.19 -7.85 -11.33
CA LYS A 8 15.40 -7.60 -10.55
C LYS A 8 15.19 -6.37 -9.66
N TYR A 9 15.39 -6.56 -8.36
CA TYR A 9 15.32 -5.47 -7.38
C TYR A 9 16.38 -4.41 -7.71
N ARG A 10 15.93 -3.18 -7.95
CA ARG A 10 16.79 -2.00 -8.13
C ARG A 10 16.62 -1.10 -6.90
N PRO A 11 17.59 -1.06 -5.96
CA PRO A 11 17.52 -0.12 -4.85
C PRO A 11 17.73 1.30 -5.38
N GLU A 12 16.72 2.16 -5.24
CA GLU A 12 16.88 3.60 -5.46
C GLU A 12 17.75 4.19 -4.34
N ARG A 13 18.89 4.79 -4.70
CA ARG A 13 19.68 5.58 -3.77
C ARG A 13 18.96 6.92 -3.57
N LYS A 14 18.25 7.09 -2.45
CA LYS A 14 17.78 8.39 -1.99
C LYS A 14 18.95 9.18 -1.39
N ASP A 15 19.59 9.99 -2.22
CA ASP A 15 20.39 11.11 -1.75
C ASP A 15 19.44 12.21 -1.23
N GLY A 16 19.55 12.56 0.05
CA GLY A 16 18.90 13.76 0.59
C GLY A 16 18.28 13.62 1.98
N ALA A 17 19.09 13.32 2.99
CA ALA A 17 18.71 13.53 4.39
C ALA A 17 18.75 15.03 4.73
N LYS A 18 17.60 15.66 5.04
CA LYS A 18 17.51 16.81 5.96
C LYS A 18 16.12 16.91 6.61
N GLY A 19 16.07 16.75 7.94
CA GLY A 19 15.18 17.56 8.78
C GLY A 19 14.14 16.80 9.63
N ALA A 20 14.22 17.06 10.94
CA ALA A 20 13.20 16.89 11.98
C ALA A 20 13.00 15.47 12.57
N GLY A 21 13.78 15.19 13.62
CA GLY A 21 13.36 14.25 14.66
C GLY A 21 12.26 14.87 15.52
N GLY A 22 11.05 14.33 15.41
CA GLY A 22 9.86 14.67 16.21
C GLY A 22 8.59 14.33 15.41
N SER A 23 7.68 13.51 15.95
CA SER A 23 6.38 13.11 15.33
C SER A 23 6.39 12.00 14.25
N ARG A 24 7.25 10.96 14.40
CA ARG A 24 7.19 9.77 13.50
C ARG A 24 6.07 8.78 13.87
N GLU A 25 5.70 8.73 15.14
CA GLU A 25 4.69 7.80 15.68
C GLU A 25 3.26 8.28 15.38
N GLU A 26 2.96 9.56 15.60
CA GLU A 26 1.67 10.19 15.30
C GLU A 26 1.31 10.10 13.80
N THR A 27 2.31 10.26 12.92
CA THR A 27 2.14 10.05 11.46
C THR A 27 1.83 8.59 11.11
N SER A 28 2.22 7.62 11.94
CA SER A 28 1.97 6.20 11.68
C SER A 28 0.56 5.78 12.12
N GLU A 29 0.07 6.35 13.23
CA GLU A 29 -1.30 6.14 13.71
C GLU A 29 -2.34 6.69 12.74
N ILE A 30 -2.11 7.89 12.18
CA ILE A 30 -3.01 8.49 11.19
C ILE A 30 -3.14 7.58 9.96
N ARG A 31 -2.00 7.10 9.42
CA ARG A 31 -1.99 6.20 8.26
C ARG A 31 -2.68 4.86 8.55
N LEU A 32 -2.50 4.33 9.76
CA LEU A 32 -3.20 3.11 10.17
C LEU A 32 -4.72 3.34 10.22
N ARG A 33 -5.16 4.47 10.76
CA ARG A 33 -6.58 4.82 10.84
C ARG A 33 -7.20 4.92 9.45
N GLU A 34 -6.55 5.63 8.53
CA GLU A 34 -6.99 5.73 7.13
C GLU A 34 -7.06 4.37 6.45
N SER A 35 -6.08 3.49 6.67
CA SER A 35 -6.10 2.12 6.12
C SER A 35 -7.29 1.32 6.64
N LEU A 36 -7.65 1.45 7.91
CA LEU A 36 -8.80 0.76 8.49
C LEU A 36 -10.13 1.32 7.98
N GLU A 37 -10.22 2.64 7.80
CA GLU A 37 -11.39 3.30 7.22
C GLU A 37 -11.61 2.87 5.76
N ASN A 38 -10.53 2.77 4.97
CA ASN A 38 -10.59 2.31 3.59
C ASN A 38 -11.04 0.85 3.52
N ASP A 39 -10.48 -0.05 4.34
CA ASP A 39 -10.90 -1.45 4.41
C ASP A 39 -12.40 -1.58 4.76
N ALA A 40 -12.90 -0.70 5.64
CA ALA A 40 -14.31 -0.67 6.02
C ALA A 40 -15.22 -0.15 4.88
N ILE A 41 -14.73 0.77 4.05
CA ILE A 41 -15.44 1.25 2.86
C ILE A 41 -15.47 0.16 1.79
N ASP A 42 -14.33 -0.46 1.49
CA ASP A 42 -14.21 -1.53 0.50
C ASP A 42 -15.15 -2.70 0.82
N SER A 43 -15.21 -3.09 2.09
CA SER A 43 -16.13 -4.13 2.58
C SER A 43 -17.61 -3.78 2.32
N LYS A 44 -18.01 -2.49 2.41
CA LYS A 44 -19.39 -2.06 2.12
C LYS A 44 -19.75 -2.22 0.64
N TYR A 45 -18.76 -2.15 -0.25
CA TYR A 45 -18.95 -2.32 -1.69
C TYR A 45 -18.66 -3.75 -2.18
N GLY A 46 -18.44 -4.70 -1.26
CA GLY A 46 -18.21 -6.12 -1.57
C GLY A 46 -16.76 -6.47 -1.91
N PHE A 47 -15.82 -5.55 -1.69
CA PHE A 47 -14.39 -5.81 -1.78
C PHE A 47 -13.88 -6.32 -0.43
N GLU A 48 -14.01 -7.62 -0.20
CA GLU A 48 -13.48 -8.26 1.01
C GLU A 48 -12.00 -8.62 0.85
N ARG A 49 -11.22 -8.36 1.90
CA ARG A 49 -9.81 -8.71 1.96
C ARG A 49 -9.64 -10.23 2.00
N VAL A 50 -9.11 -10.80 0.93
CA VAL A 50 -8.81 -12.23 0.83
C VAL A 50 -7.65 -12.58 1.77
N ALA A 51 -7.89 -13.50 2.71
CA ALA A 51 -6.90 -13.96 3.70
C ALA A 51 -6.60 -15.47 3.60
N ASP A 52 -7.27 -16.19 2.70
CA ASP A 52 -7.04 -17.61 2.51
C ASP A 52 -5.78 -17.89 1.65
N HIS A 53 -5.32 -19.14 1.68
CA HIS A 53 -4.17 -19.60 0.89
C HIS A 53 -4.61 -20.24 -0.45
N LEU A 54 -5.80 -19.88 -0.93
CA LEU A 54 -6.39 -20.47 -2.12
C LEU A 54 -6.13 -19.59 -3.35
N GLU A 55 -6.06 -20.25 -4.51
CA GLU A 55 -5.92 -19.54 -5.78
C GLU A 55 -7.27 -19.00 -6.26
N ARG A 56 -7.29 -17.75 -6.73
CA ARG A 56 -8.47 -17.08 -7.28
C ARG A 56 -8.10 -16.39 -8.58
N THR A 57 -8.84 -16.69 -9.65
CA THR A 57 -8.69 -16.02 -10.93
C THR A 57 -9.60 -14.79 -10.97
N GLY A 58 -9.02 -13.62 -11.25
CA GLY A 58 -9.76 -12.36 -11.36
C GLY A 58 -9.02 -11.34 -12.21
N PHE A 59 -9.73 -10.28 -12.60
CA PHE A 59 -9.14 -9.16 -13.32
C PHE A 59 -8.71 -8.09 -12.32
N LEU A 60 -7.45 -7.66 -12.41
CA LEU A 60 -6.95 -6.55 -11.62
C LEU A 60 -7.53 -5.25 -12.17
N ILE A 61 -8.45 -4.64 -11.43
CA ILE A 61 -9.11 -3.40 -11.84
C ILE A 61 -8.44 -2.14 -11.26
N ASN A 62 -7.82 -2.22 -10.07
CA ASN A 62 -7.27 -1.07 -9.36
C ASN A 62 -6.25 -1.48 -8.28
N MET A 63 -5.38 -0.55 -7.85
CA MET A 63 -4.41 -0.71 -6.75
C MET A 63 -4.09 0.64 -6.07
N HIS A 64 -3.82 0.61 -4.76
CA HIS A 64 -3.47 1.79 -3.94
C HIS A 64 -2.20 1.54 -3.11
N THR A 65 -1.52 2.62 -2.66
CA THR A 65 -0.29 2.61 -1.84
C THR A 65 -0.56 2.96 -0.39
#